data_AF-A0AAE0J1I2-F1
#
_entry.id   AF-A0AAE0J1I2-F1
#
_cell.length_a   1.000
_cell.length_b   1.000
_cell.length_c   1.000
_cell.angle_alpha   90.00
_cell.angle_beta   90.00
_cell.angle_gamma   90.00
#
_symmetry.space_group_name_H-M   'P 1'
#
loop_
_entity.id
_entity.type
_entity.pdbx_description
1 polymer ?
#
loop_
_entity_poly.entity_id
_entity_poly.type
_entity_poly.pdbx_seq_one_letter_code
_entity_poly.pdbx_strand_id
1 'polypeptide(L)'
;MLFIAAFMAALTTSTVAFKLPESLPDGPYIAFVDADGSEVHQPFSGELHAHLKALDPNPSTPAPVKLPHNNGTTLAARNYFWETWCGCGFNMDHSNKDRAVQGVKDQCRASGQAAGGYSTCSLRSNEVLYTVSGDIVAFLCYGGMTYEGRITDAFAKITEKCGWYIAGSSLWEEEAWLKIVHGYMRYTPGLDFCKNSISSGATHCKEESRLKDWMLWSVAVIYVEHPDDRVGLGYLVKRRKH
;
A
#
# COMPACT_ATOMS: atom_id res chain seq x y z
N MET A 1 23.55 -52.00 -26.66
CA MET A 1 23.95 -50.83 -25.85
C MET A 1 22.90 -49.75 -26.08
N LEU A 2 22.06 -49.47 -25.08
CA LEU A 2 20.99 -48.47 -25.14
C LEU A 2 21.29 -47.44 -24.04
N PHE A 3 21.67 -46.22 -24.41
CA PHE A 3 21.85 -45.12 -23.46
C PHE A 3 20.49 -44.44 -23.24
N ILE A 4 19.93 -44.61 -22.05
CA ILE A 4 18.75 -43.86 -21.60
C ILE A 4 19.24 -42.47 -21.17
N ALA A 5 19.01 -41.46 -22.01
CA ALA A 5 19.26 -40.06 -21.66
C ALA A 5 18.15 -39.58 -20.72
N ALA A 6 18.47 -39.40 -19.44
CA ALA A 6 17.58 -38.81 -18.47
C ALA A 6 17.50 -37.28 -18.69
N PHE A 7 16.39 -36.81 -19.25
CA PHE A 7 16.07 -35.40 -19.38
C PHE A 7 15.67 -34.86 -17.99
N MET A 8 16.61 -34.29 -17.23
CA MET A 8 16.29 -33.49 -16.05
C MET A 8 15.73 -32.14 -16.51
N ALA A 9 14.41 -32.01 -16.55
CA ALA A 9 13.75 -30.71 -16.67
C ALA A 9 13.98 -29.95 -15.36
N ALA A 10 14.90 -28.97 -15.38
CA ALA A 10 15.06 -28.03 -14.28
C ALA A 10 13.78 -27.18 -14.20
N LEU A 11 13.01 -27.33 -13.12
CA LEU A 11 11.94 -26.39 -12.81
C LEU A 11 12.59 -25.07 -12.41
N THR A 12 12.71 -24.14 -13.36
CA THR A 12 13.01 -22.74 -13.05
C THR A 12 11.80 -22.18 -12.33
N THR A 13 11.90 -22.08 -11.00
CA THR A 13 10.96 -21.28 -10.21
C THR A 13 11.17 -19.82 -10.61
N SER A 14 10.28 -19.27 -11.43
CA SER A 14 10.25 -17.85 -11.76
C SER A 14 9.96 -17.08 -10.48
N THR A 15 10.98 -16.42 -9.94
CA THR A 15 10.76 -15.42 -8.89
C THR A 15 10.33 -14.16 -9.61
N VAL A 16 9.03 -13.89 -9.62
CA VAL A 16 8.48 -12.65 -10.17
C VAL A 16 8.92 -11.52 -9.26
N ALA A 17 9.63 -10.54 -9.81
CA ALA A 17 10.24 -9.45 -9.09
C ALA A 17 9.92 -8.16 -9.83
N PHE A 18 8.69 -7.64 -9.68
CA PHE A 18 8.19 -6.43 -10.36
C PHE A 18 9.07 -5.22 -10.09
N LYS A 19 10.17 -5.11 -10.84
CA LYS A 19 11.18 -4.08 -10.65
C LYS A 19 10.76 -2.86 -11.43
N LEU A 20 10.71 -1.73 -10.72
CA LEU A 20 10.36 -0.47 -11.34
C LEU A 20 11.37 -0.10 -12.43
N PRO A 21 10.94 0.08 -13.70
CA PRO A 21 11.83 0.50 -14.77
C PRO A 21 12.40 1.90 -14.52
N GLU A 22 13.51 2.19 -15.18
CA GLU A 22 14.13 3.52 -15.17
C GLU A 22 13.16 4.55 -15.78
N SER A 23 13.10 5.72 -15.15
CA SER A 23 12.39 6.90 -15.69
C SER A 23 10.91 6.68 -16.00
N LEU A 24 10.16 6.06 -15.09
CA LEU A 24 8.71 6.02 -15.17
C LEU A 24 8.12 7.43 -15.00
N PRO A 25 7.31 7.93 -15.95
CA PRO A 25 6.51 9.13 -15.71
C PRO A 25 5.54 8.92 -14.55
N ASP A 26 5.22 10.01 -13.85
CA ASP A 26 4.15 10.01 -12.86
C ASP A 26 2.84 9.49 -13.48
N GLY A 27 2.16 8.60 -12.76
CA GLY A 27 0.89 8.07 -13.20
C GLY A 27 0.57 6.67 -12.67
N PRO A 28 -0.63 6.18 -13.01
CA PRO A 28 -1.08 4.86 -12.65
C PRO A 28 -0.57 3.80 -13.64
N TYR A 29 -0.17 2.64 -13.13
CA TYR A 29 0.35 1.52 -13.89
C TYR A 29 -0.21 0.19 -13.38
N ILE A 30 -0.26 -0.78 -14.29
CA ILE A 30 -0.36 -2.20 -13.97
C ILE A 30 0.94 -2.88 -14.39
N ALA A 31 1.43 -3.78 -13.56
CA ALA A 31 2.48 -4.71 -13.99
C ALA A 31 2.03 -6.15 -13.85
N PHE A 32 2.44 -6.96 -14.81
CA PHE A 32 2.07 -8.36 -14.90
C PHE A 32 3.15 -9.19 -15.59
N VAL A 33 3.08 -10.50 -15.45
CA VAL A 33 3.93 -11.43 -16.20
C VAL A 33 3.17 -11.91 -17.43
N ASP A 34 3.74 -11.69 -18.62
CA ASP A 34 3.15 -12.13 -19.88
C ASP A 34 3.34 -13.63 -20.15
N ALA A 35 2.87 -14.10 -21.31
CA ALA A 35 2.94 -15.51 -21.70
C ALA A 35 4.39 -16.02 -21.88
N ASP A 36 5.34 -15.12 -22.15
CA ASP A 36 6.76 -15.45 -22.32
C ASP A 36 7.50 -15.46 -20.98
N GLY A 37 6.80 -15.16 -19.87
CA GLY A 37 7.39 -15.06 -18.54
C GLY A 37 8.11 -13.72 -18.31
N SER A 38 7.90 -12.72 -19.18
CA SER A 38 8.51 -11.40 -19.05
C SER A 38 7.65 -10.47 -18.20
N GLU A 39 8.31 -9.63 -17.40
CA GLU A 39 7.65 -8.59 -16.64
C GLU A 39 7.30 -7.41 -17.54
N VAL A 40 6.02 -7.07 -17.57
CA VAL A 40 5.47 -6.01 -18.40
C VAL A 40 4.88 -4.95 -17.49
N HIS A 41 5.32 -3.70 -17.65
CA HIS A 41 4.78 -2.53 -16.97
C HIS A 41 4.06 -1.65 -18.00
N GLN A 42 2.77 -1.39 -17.79
CA GLN A 42 1.96 -0.61 -18.73
C GLN A 42 1.16 0.47 -17.99
N PRO A 43 0.96 1.66 -18.61
CA PRO A 43 0.03 2.64 -18.09
C PRO A 43 -1.34 2.02 -17.86
N PHE A 44 -1.92 2.28 -16.70
CA PHE A 44 -3.20 1.69 -16.33
C PHE A 44 -4.33 2.28 -17.18
N SER A 45 -5.20 1.41 -17.68
CA SER A 45 -6.53 1.78 -18.16
C SER A 45 -7.54 0.71 -17.73
N GLY A 46 -8.79 1.11 -17.52
CA GLY A 46 -9.87 0.16 -17.17
C GLY A 46 -10.06 -0.90 -18.25
N GLU A 47 -9.89 -0.55 -19.52
CA GLU A 47 -9.97 -1.47 -20.66
C GLU A 47 -8.85 -2.51 -20.63
N LEU A 48 -7.60 -2.09 -20.40
CA LEU A 48 -6.48 -3.01 -20.26
C LEU A 48 -6.70 -3.99 -19.10
N HIS A 49 -7.14 -3.48 -17.95
CA HIS A 49 -7.39 -4.35 -16.80
C HIS A 49 -8.55 -5.32 -17.05
N ALA A 50 -9.63 -4.87 -17.68
CA ALA A 50 -10.74 -5.74 -18.08
C ALA A 50 -10.29 -6.81 -19.09
N HIS A 51 -9.44 -6.44 -20.05
CA HIS A 51 -8.86 -7.38 -21.01
C HIS A 51 -7.99 -8.43 -20.32
N LEU A 52 -7.09 -8.02 -19.42
CA LEU A 52 -6.23 -8.92 -18.66
C LEU A 52 -7.04 -9.90 -17.79
N LYS A 53 -8.15 -9.46 -17.20
CA LYS A 53 -9.10 -10.34 -16.49
C LYS A 53 -9.78 -11.34 -17.42
N ALA A 54 -10.16 -10.92 -18.63
CA ALA A 54 -10.83 -11.80 -19.60
C ALA A 54 -9.90 -12.89 -20.15
N LEU A 55 -8.58 -12.65 -20.16
CA LEU A 55 -7.57 -13.64 -20.54
C LEU A 55 -7.34 -14.74 -19.50
N ASP A 56 -7.97 -14.66 -18.33
CA ASP A 56 -7.91 -15.71 -17.31
C ASP A 56 -9.07 -16.69 -17.47
N PRO A 57 -8.83 -17.88 -18.07
CA PRO A 57 -9.88 -18.87 -18.31
C PRO A 57 -10.39 -19.53 -17.02
N ASN A 58 -9.74 -19.29 -15.88
CA ASN A 58 -10.16 -19.83 -14.61
C ASN A 58 -10.02 -18.77 -13.51
N PRO A 59 -10.99 -17.84 -13.36
CA PRO A 59 -10.98 -16.78 -12.35
C PRO A 59 -11.16 -17.33 -10.92
N SER A 60 -10.91 -18.63 -10.71
CA SER A 60 -10.74 -19.24 -9.40
C SER A 60 -9.86 -18.31 -8.57
N THR A 61 -10.43 -17.81 -7.48
CA THR A 61 -9.82 -16.87 -6.55
C THR A 61 -8.33 -17.18 -6.44
N PRO A 62 -7.41 -16.27 -6.84
CA PRO A 62 -6.00 -16.59 -6.90
C PRO A 62 -5.59 -17.20 -5.57
N ALA A 63 -4.95 -18.37 -5.63
CA ALA A 63 -4.52 -19.06 -4.43
C ALA A 63 -3.70 -18.07 -3.60
N PRO A 64 -4.06 -17.83 -2.33
CA PRO A 64 -3.42 -16.81 -1.52
C PRO A 64 -1.92 -17.03 -1.50
N VAL A 65 -1.15 -15.99 -1.82
CA VAL A 65 0.30 -16.03 -1.58
C VAL A 65 0.51 -16.23 -0.09
N LYS A 66 1.23 -17.28 0.30
CA LYS A 66 1.64 -17.48 1.70
C LYS A 66 2.69 -16.43 2.04
N LEU A 67 2.26 -15.32 2.63
CA LEU A 67 3.14 -14.28 3.12
C LEU A 67 3.74 -14.69 4.48
N PRO A 68 5.01 -14.35 4.76
CA PRO A 68 5.63 -14.61 6.05
C PRO A 68 4.91 -13.81 7.13
N HIS A 69 4.43 -14.52 8.15
CA HIS A 69 3.73 -13.92 9.27
C HIS A 69 4.72 -13.33 10.28
N ASN A 70 4.49 -12.09 10.74
CA ASN A 70 5.22 -11.53 11.87
C ASN A 70 4.70 -12.17 13.19
N ASN A 71 5.01 -13.46 13.38
CA ASN A 71 4.62 -14.27 14.54
C ASN A 71 5.36 -13.80 15.81
N GLY A 72 4.86 -12.72 16.42
CA GLY A 72 5.06 -12.44 17.84
C GLY A 72 4.26 -13.46 18.66
N THR A 73 4.82 -14.67 18.82
CA THR A 73 4.50 -15.67 19.86
C THR A 73 3.14 -15.53 20.55
N THR A 74 2.04 -15.87 19.89
CA THR A 74 0.84 -16.37 20.57
C THR A 74 0.02 -17.16 19.57
N LEU A 75 -0.53 -18.30 20.00
CA LEU A 75 -1.68 -18.96 19.38
C LEU A 75 -2.90 -18.03 19.48
N ALA A 76 -2.83 -16.86 18.85
CA ALA A 76 -3.91 -15.91 18.84
C ALA A 76 -5.04 -16.52 18.01
N ALA A 77 -6.25 -16.49 18.58
CA ALA A 77 -7.49 -16.86 17.94
C ALA A 77 -7.59 -16.26 16.53
N ARG A 78 -8.44 -16.85 15.67
CA ARG A 78 -8.81 -16.41 14.30
C ARG A 78 -9.42 -14.98 14.26
N ASN A 79 -8.71 -14.00 14.79
CA ASN A 79 -9.16 -12.64 14.95
C ASN A 79 -8.55 -11.83 13.82
N TYR A 80 -9.40 -11.36 12.92
CA TYR A 80 -9.10 -10.39 11.87
C TYR A 80 -8.12 -9.32 12.36
N PHE A 81 -6.93 -9.28 11.74
CA PHE A 81 -5.90 -8.34 12.13
C PHE A 81 -5.14 -7.82 10.94
N TRP A 82 -4.57 -6.64 11.18
CA TRP A 82 -3.65 -6.01 10.26
C TRP A 82 -2.23 -6.40 10.62
N GLU A 83 -1.54 -7.01 9.68
CA GLU A 83 -0.08 -7.01 9.69
C GLU A 83 0.42 -5.69 9.09
N THR A 84 1.54 -5.20 9.58
CA THR A 84 2.13 -3.93 9.13
C THR A 84 3.64 -4.02 9.17
N TRP A 85 4.28 -3.47 8.13
CA TRP A 85 5.73 -3.39 7.99
C TRP A 85 6.11 -1.93 7.74
N CYS A 86 7.01 -1.38 8.54
CA CYS A 86 7.36 0.04 8.54
C CYS A 86 8.80 0.29 8.07
N GLY A 87 8.98 1.23 7.14
CA GLY A 87 10.26 1.73 6.65
C GLY A 87 10.73 2.96 7.42
N CYS A 88 11.00 2.78 8.72
CA CYS A 88 11.31 3.88 9.65
C CYS A 88 12.59 4.66 9.28
N GLY A 89 12.69 5.89 9.80
CA GLY A 89 13.90 6.73 9.71
C GLY A 89 13.92 7.73 8.55
N PHE A 90 12.94 7.71 7.66
CA PHE A 90 12.86 8.62 6.52
C PHE A 90 11.42 9.09 6.29
N ASN A 91 11.24 10.42 6.23
CA ASN A 91 9.97 11.00 5.80
C ASN A 91 9.89 11.01 4.28
N MET A 92 8.66 10.90 3.78
CA MET A 92 8.31 11.06 2.37
C MET A 92 7.69 12.42 2.12
N ASP A 93 7.70 12.89 0.87
CA ASP A 93 6.94 14.07 0.49
C ASP A 93 5.44 13.82 0.64
N HIS A 94 4.77 14.73 1.35
CA HIS A 94 3.37 14.56 1.72
C HIS A 94 2.45 14.60 0.50
N SER A 95 2.69 15.56 -0.39
CA SER A 95 1.85 15.80 -1.57
C SER A 95 1.99 14.66 -2.57
N ASN A 96 3.20 14.17 -2.79
CA ASN A 96 3.51 13.03 -3.64
C ASN A 96 2.84 11.75 -3.11
N LYS A 97 2.95 11.50 -1.80
CA LYS A 97 2.33 10.33 -1.17
C LYS A 97 0.81 10.35 -1.27
N ASP A 98 0.17 11.49 -1.01
CA ASP A 98 -1.28 11.61 -1.11
C ASP A 98 -1.77 11.41 -2.56
N ARG A 99 -1.06 11.97 -3.55
CA ARG A 99 -1.37 11.75 -4.98
C ARG A 99 -1.19 10.29 -5.40
N ALA A 100 -0.10 9.63 -4.97
CA ALA A 100 0.14 8.22 -5.29
C ALA A 100 -0.95 7.32 -4.69
N VAL A 101 -1.31 7.54 -3.42
CA VAL A 101 -2.40 6.82 -2.74
C VAL A 101 -3.73 7.02 -3.45
N GLN A 102 -4.04 8.26 -3.85
CA GLN A 102 -5.27 8.55 -4.58
C GLN A 102 -5.29 7.85 -5.94
N GLY A 103 -4.18 7.83 -6.67
CA GLY A 103 -4.10 7.14 -7.95
C GLY A 103 -4.37 5.63 -7.85
N VAL A 104 -3.87 4.95 -6.82
CA VAL A 104 -4.19 3.53 -6.58
C VAL A 104 -5.68 3.33 -6.26
N LYS A 105 -6.29 4.23 -5.49
CA LYS A 105 -7.74 4.19 -5.22
C LYS A 105 -8.55 4.38 -6.51
N ASP A 106 -8.15 5.31 -7.37
CA ASP A 106 -8.82 5.58 -8.63
C ASP A 106 -8.67 4.43 -9.63
N GLN A 107 -7.50 3.78 -9.70
CA GLN A 107 -7.33 2.53 -10.44
C GLN A 107 -8.33 1.47 -9.97
N CYS A 108 -8.51 1.35 -8.65
CA CYS A 108 -9.46 0.42 -8.08
C CYS A 108 -10.90 0.72 -8.50
N ARG A 109 -11.28 2.00 -8.45
CA ARG A 109 -12.59 2.45 -8.89
C ARG A 109 -12.84 2.17 -10.37
N ALA A 110 -11.82 2.37 -11.19
CA ALA A 110 -11.87 2.14 -12.64
C ALA A 110 -11.82 0.64 -13.02
N SER A 111 -11.48 -0.25 -12.09
CA SER A 111 -11.36 -1.70 -12.32
C SER A 111 -12.71 -2.45 -12.40
N GLY A 112 -13.82 -1.72 -12.20
CA GLY A 112 -15.19 -2.21 -12.29
C GLY A 112 -15.91 -2.34 -10.95
N GLN A 113 -17.23 -2.51 -11.01
CA GLN A 113 -18.08 -2.78 -9.84
C GLN A 113 -18.26 -4.29 -9.65
N ALA A 114 -18.13 -4.78 -8.41
CA ALA A 114 -18.63 -6.09 -8.05
C ALA A 114 -20.15 -6.10 -7.91
N ALA A 115 -20.74 -7.30 -7.91
CA ALA A 115 -22.11 -7.50 -7.47
C ALA A 115 -22.30 -6.89 -6.07
N GLY A 116 -23.25 -5.96 -5.94
CA GLY A 116 -23.49 -5.20 -4.70
C GLY A 116 -23.07 -3.73 -4.76
N GLY A 117 -22.57 -3.22 -5.88
CA GLY A 117 -22.36 -1.78 -6.12
C GLY A 117 -21.05 -1.20 -5.57
N TYR A 118 -20.20 -2.02 -4.95
CA TYR A 118 -18.87 -1.62 -4.52
C TYR A 118 -17.88 -1.72 -5.69
N SER A 119 -17.00 -0.72 -5.83
CA SER A 119 -15.89 -0.82 -6.79
C SER A 119 -14.81 -1.73 -6.23
N THR A 120 -14.53 -2.84 -6.92
CA THR A 120 -13.56 -3.84 -6.47
C THR A 120 -12.36 -3.90 -7.40
N CYS A 121 -11.18 -3.96 -6.78
CA CYS A 121 -9.97 -4.43 -7.41
C CYS A 121 -9.96 -5.95 -7.30
N SER A 122 -9.76 -6.65 -8.40
CA SER A 122 -9.36 -8.05 -8.38
C SER A 122 -8.06 -8.14 -9.15
N LEU A 123 -7.03 -8.65 -8.50
CA LEU A 123 -5.69 -8.82 -9.06
C LEU A 123 -5.38 -10.30 -9.13
N ARG A 124 -4.81 -10.75 -10.24
CA ARG A 124 -4.24 -12.10 -10.33
C ARG A 124 -2.97 -12.19 -9.48
N SER A 125 -2.54 -13.40 -9.16
CA SER A 125 -1.34 -13.63 -8.35
C SER A 125 -0.05 -13.13 -9.03
N ASN A 126 -0.07 -13.00 -10.35
CA ASN A 126 1.00 -12.45 -11.18
C ASN A 126 0.72 -11.01 -11.64
N GLU A 127 -0.13 -10.26 -10.94
CA GLU A 127 -0.45 -8.86 -11.24
C GLU A 127 -0.24 -7.96 -10.04
N VAL A 128 0.14 -6.73 -10.33
CA VAL A 128 0.27 -5.66 -9.34
C VAL A 128 -0.26 -4.35 -9.90
N LEU A 129 -0.90 -3.58 -9.05
CA LEU A 129 -1.33 -2.21 -9.36
C LEU A 129 -0.47 -1.25 -8.58
N TYR A 130 0.02 -0.20 -9.22
CA TYR A 130 0.80 0.82 -8.54
C TYR A 130 0.66 2.19 -9.20
N THR A 131 0.87 3.25 -8.43
CA THR A 131 0.93 4.63 -8.93
C THR A 131 2.24 5.24 -8.51
N VAL A 132 2.92 5.88 -9.47
CA VAL A 132 4.11 6.70 -9.23
C VAL A 132 3.68 8.17 -9.15
N SER A 133 4.17 8.89 -8.15
CA SER A 133 4.07 10.34 -8.06
C SER A 133 5.34 10.90 -7.45
N GLY A 134 6.14 11.61 -8.24
CA GLY A 134 7.45 12.13 -7.84
C GLY A 134 8.37 11.01 -7.35
N ASP A 135 8.75 11.08 -6.07
CA ASP A 135 9.64 10.11 -5.43
C ASP A 135 8.89 9.01 -4.67
N ILE A 136 7.59 8.81 -4.92
CA ILE A 136 6.74 7.85 -4.20
C ILE A 136 6.08 6.87 -5.15
N VAL A 137 6.06 5.60 -4.73
CA VAL A 137 5.21 4.55 -5.32
C VAL A 137 4.21 4.07 -4.27
N ALA A 138 2.93 4.12 -4.59
CA ALA A 138 1.87 3.44 -3.84
C ALA A 138 1.42 2.20 -4.63
N PHE A 139 1.09 1.09 -3.95
CA PHE A 139 0.93 -0.20 -4.61
C PHE A 139 -0.06 -1.15 -3.93
N LEU A 140 -0.50 -2.14 -4.72
CA LEU A 140 -1.26 -3.33 -4.34
C LEU A 140 -0.52 -4.56 -4.90
N CYS A 141 -0.10 -5.47 -4.02
CA CYS A 141 0.69 -6.65 -4.38
C CYS A 141 0.00 -7.98 -4.03
N TYR A 142 0.49 -9.07 -4.63
CA TYR A 142 0.22 -10.48 -4.30
C TYR A 142 -1.13 -11.06 -4.68
N GLY A 143 -1.90 -10.37 -5.51
CA GLY A 143 -3.19 -10.86 -6.00
C GLY A 143 -4.27 -10.95 -4.91
N GLY A 144 -5.52 -11.08 -5.34
CA GLY A 144 -6.69 -11.19 -4.46
C GLY A 144 -7.76 -10.16 -4.81
N MET A 145 -8.65 -9.91 -3.86
CA MET A 145 -9.68 -8.87 -4.00
C MET A 145 -9.52 -7.79 -2.92
N THR A 146 -9.80 -6.55 -3.30
CA THR A 146 -9.92 -5.42 -2.37
C THR A 146 -10.93 -4.41 -2.93
N TYR A 147 -11.23 -3.37 -2.17
CA TYR A 147 -12.12 -2.28 -2.58
C TYR A 147 -11.62 -0.97 -1.99
N GLU A 148 -12.11 0.16 -2.51
CA GLU A 148 -11.59 1.49 -2.17
C GLU A 148 -11.59 1.78 -0.65
N GLY A 149 -12.66 1.41 0.05
CA GLY A 149 -12.76 1.54 1.50
C GLY A 149 -11.65 0.76 2.23
N ARG A 150 -11.40 -0.48 1.82
CA ARG A 150 -10.32 -1.31 2.38
C ARG A 150 -8.94 -0.71 2.13
N ILE A 151 -8.71 -0.17 0.94
CA ILE A 151 -7.46 0.54 0.60
C ILE A 151 -7.28 1.74 1.54
N THR A 152 -8.36 2.48 1.82
CA THR A 152 -8.35 3.61 2.75
C THR A 152 -8.00 3.15 4.17
N ASP A 153 -8.63 2.08 4.65
CA ASP A 153 -8.33 1.51 5.97
C ASP A 153 -6.87 1.03 6.06
N ALA A 154 -6.35 0.43 4.99
CA ALA A 154 -4.98 -0.07 4.91
C ALA A 154 -3.95 1.05 5.08
N PHE A 155 -4.14 2.17 4.38
CA PHE A 155 -3.27 3.35 4.49
C PHE A 155 -3.44 4.10 5.81
N ALA A 156 -4.66 4.14 6.36
CA ALA A 156 -4.89 4.63 7.72
C ALA A 156 -4.12 3.79 8.74
N LYS A 157 -4.09 2.46 8.57
CA LYS A 157 -3.35 1.56 9.46
C LYS A 157 -1.84 1.75 9.37
N ILE A 158 -1.30 1.93 8.17
CA ILE A 158 0.12 2.26 7.98
C ILE A 158 0.44 3.58 8.71
N THR A 159 -0.43 4.59 8.60
CA THR A 159 -0.26 5.87 9.30
C THR A 159 -0.30 5.70 10.83
N GLU A 160 -1.23 4.89 11.35
CA GLU A 160 -1.36 4.59 12.78
C GLU A 160 -0.09 3.93 13.35
N LYS A 161 0.51 2.98 12.61
CA LYS A 161 1.62 2.16 13.09
C LYS A 161 2.99 2.74 12.77
N CYS A 162 3.19 3.17 11.54
CA CYS A 162 4.47 3.67 11.04
C CYS A 162 4.64 5.17 11.25
N GLY A 163 3.53 5.90 11.41
CA GLY A 163 3.53 7.35 11.52
C GLY A 163 3.19 8.06 10.20
N TRP A 164 2.92 9.35 10.32
CA TRP A 164 2.58 10.20 9.18
C TRP A 164 3.72 10.29 8.17
N TYR A 165 3.44 9.92 6.93
CA TYR A 165 4.36 10.02 5.79
C TYR A 165 5.66 9.21 5.97
N ILE A 166 5.55 8.09 6.68
CA ILE A 166 6.61 7.07 6.79
C ILE A 166 6.25 5.89 5.90
N ALA A 167 7.22 5.39 5.13
CA ALA A 167 7.04 4.24 4.24
C ALA A 167 6.48 3.05 5.03
N GLY A 168 5.58 2.30 4.40
CA GLY A 168 5.07 1.11 5.01
C GLY A 168 4.06 0.38 4.15
N SER A 169 3.75 -0.83 4.59
CA SER A 169 2.75 -1.69 3.98
C SER A 169 1.87 -2.29 5.06
N SER A 170 0.66 -2.65 4.68
CA SER A 170 -0.27 -3.37 5.53
C SER A 170 -0.95 -4.49 4.74
N LEU A 171 -1.26 -5.54 5.47
CA LEU A 171 -1.99 -6.71 4.98
C LEU A 171 -3.16 -6.92 5.93
N TRP A 172 -4.36 -6.98 5.37
CA TRP A 172 -5.51 -7.47 6.13
C TRP A 172 -5.61 -8.98 5.92
N GLU A 173 -5.47 -9.75 7.00
CA GLU A 173 -5.68 -11.19 6.90
C GLU A 173 -7.13 -11.54 7.28
N GLU A 174 -7.90 -11.95 6.27
CA GLU A 174 -9.26 -12.48 6.40
C GLU A 174 -9.30 -13.86 5.76
N GLU A 175 -9.07 -14.87 6.61
CA GLU A 175 -8.97 -16.28 6.22
C GLU A 175 -8.07 -16.50 4.97
N ALA A 176 -8.36 -17.50 4.15
CA ALA A 176 -7.52 -17.87 3.01
C ALA A 176 -7.71 -17.00 1.75
N TRP A 177 -8.50 -15.92 1.77
CA TRP A 177 -9.11 -15.41 0.53
C TRP A 177 -8.71 -14.00 0.12
N LEU A 178 -8.19 -13.16 1.03
CA LEU A 178 -7.88 -11.76 0.76
C LEU A 178 -6.48 -11.42 1.27
N LYS A 179 -5.44 -11.64 0.44
CA LYS A 179 -4.05 -11.32 0.80
C LYS A 179 -3.42 -10.27 -0.12
N ILE A 180 -4.10 -9.16 -0.33
CA ILE A 180 -3.50 -8.00 -0.99
C ILE A 180 -2.70 -7.22 0.04
N VAL A 181 -1.42 -7.01 -0.25
CA VAL A 181 -0.59 -6.07 0.50
C VAL A 181 -0.77 -4.68 -0.11
N HIS A 182 -1.21 -3.74 0.71
CA HIS A 182 -1.31 -2.33 0.38
C HIS A 182 -0.07 -1.63 0.90
N GLY A 183 0.49 -0.68 0.17
CA GLY A 183 1.59 0.08 0.73
C GLY A 183 2.01 1.27 -0.08
N TYR A 184 2.94 2.03 0.50
CA TYR A 184 3.64 3.10 -0.20
C TYR A 184 5.07 3.19 0.31
N MET A 185 5.99 3.49 -0.60
CA MET A 185 7.41 3.66 -0.30
C MET A 185 8.07 4.63 -1.27
N ARG A 186 9.32 4.97 -1.00
CA ARG A 186 10.11 5.82 -1.89
C ARG A 186 10.42 5.06 -3.19
N TYR A 187 10.12 5.68 -4.32
CA TYR A 187 10.46 5.19 -5.64
C TYR A 187 11.97 5.32 -5.88
N THR A 188 12.56 4.23 -6.36
CA THR A 188 13.93 4.21 -6.91
C THR A 188 13.96 3.25 -8.10
N PRO A 189 14.67 3.55 -9.19
CA PRO A 189 14.81 2.60 -10.30
C PRO A 189 15.34 1.24 -9.84
N GLY A 190 14.80 0.16 -10.40
CA GLY A 190 15.15 -1.22 -10.05
C GLY A 190 14.58 -1.72 -8.71
N LEU A 191 13.75 -0.91 -8.04
CA LEU A 191 13.07 -1.31 -6.80
C LEU A 191 12.02 -2.39 -7.06
N ASP A 192 12.18 -3.54 -6.41
CA ASP A 192 11.14 -4.57 -6.27
C ASP A 192 10.28 -4.23 -5.05
N PHE A 193 9.27 -3.37 -5.28
CA PHE A 193 8.45 -2.83 -4.20
C PHE A 193 7.55 -3.89 -3.57
N CYS A 194 7.11 -4.91 -4.32
CA CYS A 194 6.33 -5.99 -3.73
C CYS A 194 7.17 -6.80 -2.77
N LYS A 195 8.36 -7.28 -3.17
CA LYS A 195 9.26 -7.97 -2.26
C LYS A 195 9.65 -7.13 -1.05
N ASN A 196 9.96 -5.85 -1.26
CA ASN A 196 10.38 -4.95 -0.19
C ASN A 196 9.21 -4.53 0.72
N SER A 197 7.96 -4.69 0.29
CA SER A 197 6.79 -4.29 1.07
C SER A 197 6.72 -5.03 2.40
N ILE A 198 7.17 -6.29 2.46
CA ILE A 198 7.06 -7.15 3.65
C ILE A 198 8.42 -7.48 4.29
N SER A 199 9.49 -6.80 3.87
CA SER A 199 10.84 -7.17 4.31
C SER A 199 11.28 -6.54 5.63
N SER A 200 10.55 -5.54 6.15
CA SER A 200 10.93 -4.83 7.38
C SER A 200 10.53 -5.61 8.64
N GLY A 201 11.46 -5.85 9.56
CA GLY A 201 11.11 -6.39 10.88
C GLY A 201 10.37 -5.41 11.79
N ALA A 202 10.26 -4.12 11.42
CA ALA A 202 9.60 -3.11 12.24
C ALA A 202 8.09 -3.07 11.96
N THR A 203 7.28 -3.26 13.00
CA THR A 203 5.81 -3.13 12.94
C THR A 203 5.30 -1.77 13.40
N HIS A 204 6.20 -0.94 13.91
CA HIS A 204 5.96 0.42 14.36
C HIS A 204 7.25 1.23 14.22
N CYS A 205 7.13 2.53 13.99
CA CYS A 205 8.27 3.42 14.15
C CYS A 205 8.25 4.02 15.54
N LYS A 206 9.39 3.96 16.23
CA LYS A 206 9.53 4.67 17.50
C LYS A 206 9.30 6.14 17.21
N GLU A 207 8.37 6.73 17.93
CA GLU A 207 8.11 8.16 17.86
C GLU A 207 9.37 8.88 18.35
N GLU A 208 10.25 9.22 17.40
CA GLU A 208 11.37 10.09 17.68
C GLU A 208 10.78 11.49 17.88
N SER A 209 10.39 11.76 19.13
CA SER A 209 10.39 13.07 19.78
C SER A 209 9.65 14.24 19.12
N ARG A 210 8.66 14.01 18.24
CA ARG A 210 7.77 15.11 17.79
C ARG A 210 6.93 15.71 18.94
N LEU A 211 6.71 14.98 20.03
CA LEU A 211 6.06 15.54 21.22
C LEU A 211 6.89 16.57 22.00
N LYS A 212 8.19 16.75 21.72
CA LYS A 212 8.97 17.83 22.37
C LYS A 212 8.67 19.22 21.79
N ASP A 213 8.18 19.32 20.55
CA ASP A 213 7.91 20.62 19.91
C ASP A 213 6.43 21.04 19.95
N TRP A 214 5.50 20.09 20.13
CA TRP A 214 4.06 20.40 20.11
C TRP A 214 3.48 20.73 21.51
N MET A 215 4.23 20.50 22.58
CA MET A 215 3.73 20.60 23.95
C MET A 215 3.98 21.96 24.63
N LEU A 216 3.94 23.08 23.89
CA LEU A 216 4.05 24.43 24.47
C LEU A 216 3.12 25.50 23.87
N TRP A 217 1.96 25.12 23.33
CA TRP A 217 0.88 26.08 23.09
C TRP A 217 -0.16 25.99 24.21
N SER A 218 -0.12 26.94 25.15
CA SER A 218 -1.22 27.17 26.07
C SER A 218 -2.22 28.10 25.39
N VAL A 219 -3.38 27.60 25.00
CA VAL A 219 -4.49 28.44 24.55
C VAL A 219 -5.20 28.95 25.81
N ALA A 220 -5.03 30.24 26.12
CA ALA A 220 -5.86 30.90 27.12
C ALA A 220 -7.08 31.49 26.40
N VAL A 221 -8.27 31.03 26.77
CA VAL A 221 -9.53 31.66 26.36
C VAL A 221 -9.78 32.83 27.30
N ILE A 222 -9.80 34.05 26.77
CA ILE A 222 -10.09 35.26 27.54
C ILE A 222 -11.49 35.73 27.16
N TYR A 223 -12.39 35.82 28.13
CA TYR A 223 -13.67 36.49 27.96
C TYR A 223 -13.45 37.99 28.11
N VAL A 224 -13.75 38.76 27.06
CA VAL A 224 -13.76 40.22 27.10
C VAL A 224 -15.20 40.67 27.11
N GLU A 225 -15.68 41.18 28.25
CA GLU A 225 -16.98 41.83 28.34
C GLU A 225 -16.88 43.22 27.70
N HIS A 226 -17.63 43.42 26.61
CA HIS A 226 -17.84 44.73 26.00
C HIS A 226 -19.12 45.35 26.59
N PRO A 227 -19.18 46.68 26.79
CA PRO A 227 -20.34 47.37 27.37
C PRO A 227 -21.62 47.37 26.51
N ASP A 228 -21.60 46.75 25.32
CA ASP A 228 -22.73 46.72 24.35
C ASP A 228 -23.25 45.29 24.07
N ASP A 229 -23.19 44.36 25.03
CA ASP A 229 -23.83 43.02 24.96
C ASP A 229 -23.42 42.14 23.75
N ARG A 230 -22.23 42.34 23.19
CA ARG A 230 -21.67 41.43 22.17
C ARG A 230 -20.51 40.64 22.74
N VAL A 231 -20.73 39.34 22.97
CA VAL A 231 -19.67 38.40 23.33
C VAL A 231 -18.83 38.10 22.09
N GLY A 232 -17.62 38.66 22.04
CA GLY A 232 -16.61 38.33 21.04
C GLY A 232 -15.66 37.26 21.55
N LEU A 233 -15.53 36.14 20.85
CA LEU A 233 -14.55 35.10 21.17
C LEU A 233 -13.19 35.48 20.55
N GLY A 234 -12.23 35.89 21.39
CA GLY A 234 -10.86 36.20 20.98
C GLY A 234 -9.87 35.12 21.39
N TYR A 235 -8.96 34.74 20.50
CA TYR A 235 -7.85 33.83 20.82
C TYR A 235 -6.53 34.60 20.85
N LEU A 236 -5.79 34.48 21.95
CA LEU A 236 -4.47 35.09 22.10
C LEU A 236 -3.43 33.98 22.05
N VAL A 237 -2.68 33.93 20.94
CA VAL A 237 -1.66 32.91 20.73
C VAL A 237 -0.31 33.46 21.20
N LYS A 238 0.20 32.97 22.34
CA LYS A 238 1.49 33.42 22.89
C LYS A 238 2.56 32.33 22.74
N ARG A 239 3.62 32.62 21.98
CA ARG A 239 4.81 31.76 21.87
C ARG A 239 5.63 31.83 23.16
N ARG A 240 5.75 30.74 23.91
CA ARG A 240 6.77 30.66 24.99
C ARG A 240 8.14 30.49 24.34
N LYS A 241 9.07 31.38 24.67
CA LYS A 241 10.51 31.15 24.44
C LYS A 241 11.04 30.35 25.63
N HIS A 242 11.53 29.14 25.40
CA HIS A 242 12.66 28.55 26.12
C HIS A 242 13.35 27.56 25.19
#